data_AF-A0A3L7S1S6-F1
#
_entry.id   AF-A0A3L7S1S6-F1
#
_cell.length_a   1.000
_cell.length_b   1.000
_cell.length_c   1.000
_cell.angle_alpha   90.00
_cell.angle_beta   90.00
_cell.angle_gamma   90.00
#
_symmetry.space_group_name_H-M   'P 1'
#
loop_
_entity.id
_entity.type
_entity.pdbx_description
1 polymer ?
#
loop_
_entity_poly.entity_id
_entity_poly.type
_entity_poly.pdbx_seq_one_letter_code
_entity_poly.pdbx_strand_id
1 'polypeptide(L)'
;LQAKHRVGLSGTPIENHLGDLCSIFEFLNPGMLGRSSAFKQHAADPTNQETRRILSEGLRPLILRRTKASVASELPEKLEQTIYCEMGEEQQRLYDELRDHYRESLLGLVAEQGIAKTRMHVLEALLRLRQAACHPALLNRATVDDSSAKLDVLIPHIEELIQEKHKTLVFSQFTSMLSIVRHALDKKGIVYEYLDGQTRDRKERVERFQTDDQCGVFLISLKAGGLGLNLTAADYVFILDPWWNPAVETQAIDRAHRVGQTRQVFAYRLICKNTVEEKITELQQAKRELADAILEQNNSIMQGLTTDDLRLLLS
;
A
#
# COMPACT_ATOMS: atom_id res chain seq x y z
N LEU A 1 -7.05 -14.06 -26.31
CA LEU A 1 -7.19 -12.80 -27.08
C LEU A 1 -6.39 -12.90 -28.36
N GLN A 2 -7.02 -12.71 -29.51
CA GLN A 2 -6.33 -12.67 -30.81
C GLN A 2 -6.19 -11.21 -31.25
N ALA A 3 -4.97 -10.74 -31.43
CA ALA A 3 -4.64 -9.38 -31.85
C ALA A 3 -3.35 -9.40 -32.66
N LYS A 4 -3.24 -8.52 -33.68
CA LYS A 4 -2.05 -8.38 -34.53
C LYS A 4 -0.88 -7.69 -33.80
N HIS A 5 -1.18 -6.76 -32.91
CA HIS A 5 -0.20 -6.06 -32.06
C HIS A 5 -0.69 -6.03 -30.63
N ARG A 6 0.22 -6.13 -29.66
CA ARG A 6 -0.08 -6.11 -28.23
C ARG A 6 0.89 -5.15 -27.55
N VAL A 7 0.37 -4.29 -26.68
CA VAL A 7 1.15 -3.36 -25.87
C VAL A 7 0.71 -3.52 -24.42
N GLY A 8 1.68 -3.75 -23.52
CA GLY A 8 1.45 -3.86 -22.09
C GLY A 8 1.82 -2.54 -21.42
N LEU A 9 0.90 -1.97 -20.64
CA LEU A 9 1.14 -0.77 -19.85
C LEU A 9 1.12 -1.16 -18.38
N SER A 10 2.24 -0.99 -17.69
CA SER A 10 2.34 -1.18 -16.24
C SER A 10 3.28 -0.16 -15.64
N GLY A 11 2.85 0.48 -14.54
CA GLY A 11 3.74 1.31 -13.73
C GLY A 11 4.69 0.48 -12.86
N THR A 12 4.33 -0.77 -12.59
CA THR A 12 5.02 -1.71 -11.70
C THR A 12 5.01 -3.09 -12.37
N PRO A 13 5.86 -3.32 -13.39
CA PRO A 13 5.79 -4.54 -14.21
C PRO A 13 6.16 -5.83 -13.46
N ILE A 14 6.78 -5.70 -12.28
CA ILE A 14 6.97 -6.77 -11.29
C ILE A 14 6.16 -6.37 -10.06
N GLU A 15 5.01 -7.00 -9.84
CA GLU A 15 4.12 -6.65 -8.73
C GLU A 15 4.36 -7.54 -7.50
N ASN A 16 4.58 -8.84 -7.72
CA ASN A 16 4.70 -9.85 -6.66
C ASN A 16 5.87 -10.81 -6.83
N HIS A 17 6.32 -11.12 -8.06
CA HIS A 17 7.50 -11.94 -8.33
C HIS A 17 7.92 -11.84 -9.80
N LEU A 18 9.15 -12.26 -10.13
CA LEU A 18 9.67 -12.29 -11.52
C LEU A 18 8.77 -13.07 -12.50
N GLY A 19 7.96 -14.02 -12.00
CA GLY A 19 6.94 -14.73 -12.78
C GLY A 19 5.84 -13.84 -13.40
N ASP A 20 5.64 -12.63 -12.88
CA ASP A 20 4.66 -11.68 -13.41
C ASP A 20 5.09 -11.17 -14.78
N LEU A 21 6.40 -10.94 -14.96
CA LEU A 21 6.98 -10.59 -16.25
C LEU A 21 6.79 -11.72 -17.26
N CYS A 22 6.97 -12.99 -16.86
CA CYS A 22 6.74 -14.12 -17.74
C CYS A 22 5.32 -14.10 -18.32
N SER A 23 4.34 -13.83 -17.46
CA SER A 23 2.92 -13.81 -17.85
C SER A 23 2.62 -12.65 -18.80
N ILE A 24 3.21 -11.47 -18.56
CA ILE A 24 3.12 -10.32 -19.45
C ILE A 24 3.76 -10.63 -20.80
N PHE A 25 4.97 -11.20 -20.83
CA PHE A 25 5.69 -11.47 -22.08
C PHE A 25 5.11 -12.63 -22.89
N GLU A 26 4.59 -13.68 -22.25
CA GLU A 26 3.86 -14.73 -22.94
C GLU A 26 2.58 -14.18 -23.56
N PHE A 27 1.93 -13.21 -22.90
CA PHE A 27 0.81 -12.50 -23.50
C PHE A 27 1.26 -11.58 -24.64
N LEU A 28 2.36 -10.84 -24.54
CA LEU A 28 2.79 -9.91 -25.59
C LEU A 28 3.35 -10.63 -26.82
N ASN A 29 4.20 -11.63 -26.60
CA ASN A 29 4.90 -12.40 -27.63
C ASN A 29 4.84 -13.90 -27.30
N PRO A 30 3.73 -14.59 -27.63
CA PRO A 30 3.57 -16.01 -27.33
C PRO A 30 4.70 -16.87 -27.90
N GLY A 31 5.27 -17.76 -27.08
CA GLY A 31 6.34 -18.67 -27.47
C GLY A 31 7.75 -18.06 -27.55
N MET A 32 7.92 -16.75 -27.37
CA MET A 32 9.24 -16.08 -27.37
C MET A 32 10.16 -16.58 -26.25
N LEU A 33 9.58 -16.92 -25.10
CA LEU A 33 10.33 -17.40 -23.93
C LEU A 33 10.54 -18.93 -23.93
N GLY A 34 10.22 -19.59 -25.06
CA GLY A 34 10.24 -21.05 -25.20
C GLY A 34 9.08 -21.73 -24.48
N ARG A 35 8.88 -23.05 -24.74
CA ARG A 35 7.94 -23.86 -23.95
C ARG A 35 8.27 -23.65 -22.48
N SER A 36 7.27 -23.27 -21.70
CA SER A 36 7.41 -22.53 -20.45
C SER A 36 8.26 -23.16 -19.33
N SER A 37 8.93 -24.30 -19.53
CA SER A 37 9.73 -25.00 -18.51
C SER A 37 11.05 -24.30 -18.18
N ALA A 38 11.85 -23.87 -19.17
CA ALA A 38 13.17 -23.31 -18.92
C ALA A 38 13.08 -21.94 -18.23
N PHE A 39 12.28 -21.02 -18.79
CA PHE A 39 12.08 -19.70 -18.20
C PHE A 39 11.36 -19.77 -16.85
N LYS A 40 10.36 -20.66 -16.67
CA LYS A 40 9.74 -20.83 -15.35
C LYS A 40 10.69 -21.46 -14.34
N GLN A 41 11.57 -22.38 -14.72
CA GLN A 41 12.60 -22.91 -13.81
C GLN A 41 13.57 -21.82 -13.37
N HIS A 42 14.01 -20.99 -14.33
CA HIS A 42 14.93 -19.89 -14.10
C HIS A 42 14.26 -18.76 -13.29
N ALA A 43 12.99 -18.43 -13.58
CA ALA A 43 12.22 -17.46 -12.81
C ALA A 43 11.70 -18.00 -11.46
N ALA A 44 11.70 -19.33 -11.25
CA ALA A 44 11.29 -19.98 -10.00
C ALA A 44 12.38 -19.96 -8.93
N ASP A 45 13.65 -19.82 -9.33
CA ASP A 45 14.73 -19.46 -8.42
C ASP A 45 15.12 -18.00 -8.62
N PRO A 46 14.39 -17.08 -7.98
CA PRO A 46 14.74 -15.68 -8.00
C PRO A 46 16.14 -15.41 -7.46
N THR A 47 16.81 -16.28 -6.71
CA THR A 47 18.09 -15.92 -6.05
C THR A 47 19.32 -16.06 -6.96
N ASN A 48 19.18 -16.72 -8.11
CA ASN A 48 20.28 -16.95 -9.04
C ASN A 48 20.62 -15.68 -9.86
N GLN A 49 21.76 -15.06 -9.56
CA GLN A 49 22.24 -13.83 -10.22
C GLN A 49 22.45 -13.97 -11.74
N GLU A 50 22.94 -15.12 -12.20
CA GLU A 50 23.24 -15.36 -13.60
C GLU A 50 21.96 -15.44 -14.43
N THR A 51 20.95 -16.11 -13.88
CA THR A 51 19.61 -16.16 -14.46
C THR A 51 19.01 -14.76 -14.60
N ARG A 52 19.06 -13.93 -13.56
CA ARG A 52 18.52 -12.56 -13.62
C ARG A 52 19.19 -11.71 -14.69
N ARG A 53 20.51 -11.84 -14.84
CA ARG A 53 21.26 -11.07 -15.84
C ARG A 53 20.84 -11.42 -17.26
N ILE A 54 20.74 -12.73 -17.55
CA ILE A 54 20.27 -13.23 -18.85
C ILE A 54 18.85 -12.75 -19.14
N LEU A 55 17.96 -12.81 -18.15
CA LEU A 55 16.59 -12.33 -18.28
C LEU A 55 16.52 -10.81 -18.50
N SER A 56 17.28 -10.04 -17.74
CA SER A 56 17.35 -8.59 -17.86
C SER A 56 17.86 -8.17 -19.24
N GLU A 57 18.99 -8.72 -19.69
CA GLU A 57 19.59 -8.39 -21.00
C GLU A 57 18.68 -8.80 -22.17
N GLY A 58 18.02 -9.96 -22.08
CA GLY A 58 17.11 -10.45 -23.12
C GLY A 58 15.78 -9.68 -23.21
N LEU A 59 15.25 -9.22 -22.07
CA LEU A 59 13.97 -8.49 -22.03
C LEU A 59 14.14 -6.98 -22.25
N ARG A 60 15.32 -6.41 -21.97
CA ARG A 60 15.58 -4.96 -22.08
C ARG A 60 15.20 -4.34 -23.42
N PRO A 61 15.42 -4.96 -24.60
CA PRO A 61 15.00 -4.38 -25.88
C PRO A 61 13.47 -4.28 -26.06
N LEU A 62 12.72 -5.07 -25.29
CA LEU A 62 11.26 -5.16 -25.37
C LEU A 62 10.57 -4.31 -24.29
N ILE A 63 11.34 -3.75 -23.35
CA ILE A 63 10.83 -2.91 -22.26
C ILE A 63 11.30 -1.49 -22.47
N LEU A 64 10.33 -0.58 -22.66
CA LEU A 64 10.58 0.85 -22.54
C LEU A 64 10.18 1.31 -21.13
N ARG A 65 11.16 1.56 -20.25
CA ARG A 65 10.96 2.11 -18.90
C ARG A 65 11.61 3.49 -18.81
N ARG A 66 10.90 4.46 -18.24
CA ARG A 66 11.39 5.81 -17.96
C ARG A 66 11.00 6.18 -16.53
N THR A 67 11.86 6.92 -15.83
CA THR A 67 11.56 7.48 -14.51
C THR A 67 11.08 8.92 -14.65
N LYS A 68 10.27 9.42 -13.71
CA LYS A 68 9.81 10.83 -13.74
C LYS A 68 10.98 11.82 -13.80
N ALA A 69 12.04 11.57 -13.03
CA ALA A 69 13.26 12.36 -13.05
C ALA A 69 13.91 12.43 -14.45
N SER A 70 13.75 11.40 -15.29
CA SER A 70 14.32 11.36 -16.65
C SER A 70 13.48 12.07 -17.71
N VAL A 71 12.19 12.39 -17.44
CA VAL A 71 11.26 12.88 -18.47
C VAL A 71 10.45 14.11 -18.07
N ALA A 72 10.40 14.45 -16.79
CA ALA A 72 9.57 15.52 -16.26
C ALA A 72 10.34 16.28 -15.17
N SER A 73 11.41 16.96 -15.57
CA SER A 73 12.25 17.79 -14.70
C SER A 73 11.51 18.99 -14.10
N GLU A 74 10.35 19.34 -14.65
CA GLU A 74 9.48 20.42 -14.18
C GLU A 74 8.58 20.01 -13.01
N LEU A 75 8.54 18.72 -12.66
CA LEU A 75 7.76 18.26 -11.52
C LEU A 75 8.35 18.80 -10.21
N PRO A 76 7.52 19.37 -9.33
CA PRO A 76 7.98 19.81 -8.01
C PRO A 76 8.43 18.61 -7.17
N GLU A 77 9.17 18.89 -6.11
CA GLU A 77 9.67 17.84 -5.22
C GLU A 77 8.54 17.05 -4.57
N LYS A 78 8.86 15.81 -4.19
CA LYS A 78 8.00 14.95 -3.37
C LYS A 78 8.76 14.59 -2.10
N LEU A 79 8.17 14.87 -0.95
CA LEU A 79 8.69 14.47 0.36
C LEU A 79 7.84 13.33 0.91
N GLU A 80 8.51 12.26 1.37
CA GLU A 80 7.85 11.12 2.01
C GLU A 80 8.33 11.01 3.46
N GLN A 81 7.41 11.00 4.41
CA GLN A 81 7.71 10.93 5.84
C GLN A 81 6.80 9.91 6.53
N THR A 82 7.33 9.29 7.59
CA THR A 82 6.55 8.46 8.50
C THR A 82 6.20 9.28 9.73
N ILE A 83 4.91 9.33 10.06
CA ILE A 83 4.43 9.88 11.33
C ILE A 83 4.06 8.71 12.21
N TYR A 84 4.70 8.65 13.37
CA TYR A 84 4.42 7.62 14.37
C TYR A 84 3.28 8.07 15.27
N CYS A 85 2.24 7.25 15.35
CA CYS A 85 1.07 7.46 16.20
C CYS A 85 1.23 6.65 17.49
N GLU A 86 0.92 7.25 18.63
CA GLU A 86 0.96 6.60 19.94
C GLU A 86 -0.47 6.29 20.40
N MET A 87 -0.71 5.04 20.79
CA MET A 87 -2.02 4.62 21.28
C MET A 87 -2.29 5.17 22.67
N GLY A 88 -3.54 5.61 22.90
CA GLY A 88 -4.04 5.80 24.25
C GLY A 88 -4.16 4.48 25.01
N GLU A 89 -4.26 4.56 26.33
CA GLU A 89 -4.23 3.39 27.23
C GLU A 89 -5.28 2.32 26.87
N GLU A 90 -6.50 2.72 26.53
CA GLU A 90 -7.58 1.79 26.20
C GLU A 90 -7.33 1.05 24.87
N GLN A 91 -6.93 1.78 23.82
CA GLN A 91 -6.60 1.18 22.53
C GLN A 91 -5.40 0.23 22.68
N GLN A 92 -4.37 0.63 23.44
CA GLN A 92 -3.19 -0.16 23.71
C GLN A 92 -3.55 -1.47 24.44
N ARG A 93 -4.37 -1.39 25.50
CA ARG A 93 -4.84 -2.57 26.24
C ARG A 93 -5.55 -3.57 25.32
N LEU A 94 -6.51 -3.10 24.52
CA LEU A 94 -7.25 -3.95 23.59
C LEU A 94 -6.34 -4.58 22.52
N TYR A 95 -5.35 -3.83 22.04
CA TYR A 95 -4.37 -4.31 21.09
C TYR A 95 -3.48 -5.41 21.70
N ASP A 96 -2.97 -5.18 22.92
CA ASP A 96 -2.09 -6.12 23.62
C ASP A 96 -2.82 -7.44 23.96
N GLU A 97 -4.06 -7.37 24.45
CA GLU A 97 -4.91 -8.54 24.68
C GLU A 97 -5.09 -9.38 23.41
N LEU A 98 -5.35 -8.71 22.27
CA LEU A 98 -5.50 -9.37 20.98
C LEU A 98 -4.19 -9.99 20.48
N ARG A 99 -3.07 -9.28 20.64
CA ARG A 99 -1.73 -9.78 20.26
C ARG A 99 -1.38 -11.01 21.06
N ASP A 100 -1.55 -10.97 22.38
CA ASP A 100 -1.18 -12.07 23.26
C ASP A 100 -2.05 -13.31 22.99
N HIS A 101 -3.35 -13.12 22.74
CA HIS A 101 -4.24 -14.20 22.31
C HIS A 101 -3.77 -14.89 21.01
N TYR A 102 -3.37 -14.11 19.99
CA TYR A 102 -2.85 -14.68 18.74
C TYR A 102 -1.47 -15.29 18.91
N ARG A 103 -0.61 -14.71 19.75
CA ARG A 103 0.72 -15.24 20.01
C ARG A 103 0.65 -16.63 20.64
N GLU A 104 -0.19 -16.81 21.66
CA GLU A 104 -0.36 -18.10 22.33
C GLU A 104 -0.96 -19.16 21.39
N SER A 105 -2.03 -18.81 20.67
CA SER A 105 -2.72 -19.75 19.78
C SER A 105 -1.90 -20.13 18.55
N LEU A 106 -1.23 -19.18 17.90
CA LEU A 106 -0.51 -19.43 16.65
C LEU A 106 0.85 -20.10 16.86
N LEU A 107 1.59 -19.75 17.90
CA LEU A 107 2.93 -20.33 18.11
C LEU A 107 2.85 -21.84 18.37
N GLY A 108 1.84 -22.29 19.14
CA GLY A 108 1.58 -23.72 19.33
C GLY A 108 1.22 -24.43 18.02
N LEU A 109 0.27 -23.87 17.27
CA LEU A 109 -0.18 -24.43 15.98
C LEU A 109 0.95 -24.51 14.94
N VAL A 110 1.81 -23.48 14.87
CA VAL A 110 2.96 -23.45 13.94
C VAL A 110 4.00 -24.50 14.33
N ALA A 111 4.25 -24.71 15.63
CA ALA A 111 5.17 -25.74 16.10
C ALA A 111 4.69 -27.16 15.77
N GLU A 112 3.38 -27.42 15.83
CA GLU A 112 2.80 -28.73 15.55
C GLU A 112 2.63 -29.03 14.05
N GLN A 113 2.14 -28.06 13.28
CA GLN A 113 1.65 -28.30 11.91
C GLN A 113 2.53 -27.65 10.82
N GLY A 114 3.45 -26.76 11.21
CA GLY A 114 4.27 -25.97 10.31
C GLY A 114 3.53 -24.77 9.69
N ILE A 115 4.29 -23.72 9.38
CA ILE A 115 3.78 -22.41 8.93
C ILE A 115 2.95 -22.48 7.63
N ALA A 116 3.25 -23.43 6.75
CA ALA A 116 2.54 -23.58 5.48
C ALA A 116 1.08 -24.01 5.68
N LYS A 117 0.81 -24.87 6.68
CA LYS A 117 -0.53 -25.36 7.00
C LYS A 117 -1.33 -24.36 7.84
N THR A 118 -0.66 -23.56 8.66
CA THR A 118 -1.29 -22.56 9.54
C THR A 118 -1.40 -21.16 8.91
N ARG A 119 -0.96 -21.00 7.65
CA ARG A 119 -0.90 -19.73 6.94
C ARG A 119 -2.23 -18.95 7.01
N MET A 120 -3.37 -19.61 6.84
CA MET A 120 -4.67 -18.92 6.88
C MET A 120 -4.95 -18.27 8.24
N HIS A 121 -4.60 -18.96 9.34
CA HIS A 121 -4.74 -18.42 10.70
C HIS A 121 -3.78 -17.26 10.96
N VAL A 122 -2.55 -17.33 10.44
CA VAL A 122 -1.59 -16.23 10.50
C VAL A 122 -2.10 -14.99 9.75
N LEU A 123 -2.64 -15.18 8.54
CA LEU A 123 -3.22 -14.09 7.74
C LEU A 123 -4.40 -13.42 8.45
N GLU A 124 -5.24 -14.21 9.11
CA GLU A 124 -6.35 -13.70 9.92
C GLU A 124 -5.85 -12.88 11.12
N ALA A 125 -4.89 -13.40 11.88
CA ALA A 125 -4.33 -12.68 13.02
C ALA A 125 -3.69 -11.34 12.61
N LEU A 126 -2.87 -11.34 11.56
CA LEU A 126 -2.26 -10.13 11.04
C LEU A 126 -3.30 -9.12 10.55
N LEU A 127 -4.38 -9.59 9.90
CA LEU A 127 -5.49 -8.73 9.50
C LEU A 127 -6.14 -8.07 10.71
N ARG A 128 -6.42 -8.84 11.77
CA ARG A 128 -7.10 -8.36 12.98
C ARG A 128 -6.22 -7.41 13.80
N LEU A 129 -4.93 -7.69 13.94
CA LEU A 129 -3.97 -6.79 14.59
C LEU A 129 -3.83 -5.47 13.82
N ARG A 130 -3.76 -5.50 12.49
CA ARG A 130 -3.74 -4.28 11.67
C ARG A 130 -5.03 -3.47 11.82
N GLN A 131 -6.18 -4.14 11.93
CA GLN A 131 -7.45 -3.48 12.23
C GLN A 131 -7.42 -2.80 13.62
N ALA A 132 -7.00 -3.50 14.67
CA ALA A 132 -6.85 -2.93 16.01
C ALA A 132 -5.87 -1.74 16.04
N ALA A 133 -4.77 -1.83 15.27
CA ALA A 133 -3.79 -0.76 15.16
C ALA A 133 -4.36 0.50 14.51
N CYS A 134 -5.19 0.35 13.48
CA CYS A 134 -5.84 1.47 12.81
C CYS A 134 -6.91 2.12 13.69
N HIS A 135 -7.87 1.33 14.19
CA HIS A 135 -8.94 1.81 15.07
C HIS A 135 -9.70 0.62 15.71
N PRO A 136 -10.02 0.67 17.02
CA PRO A 136 -10.83 -0.36 17.69
C PRO A 136 -12.17 -0.67 16.99
N ALA A 137 -12.79 0.32 16.36
CA ALA A 137 -14.08 0.21 15.69
C ALA A 137 -14.07 -0.70 14.45
N LEU A 138 -12.89 -1.02 13.93
CA LEU A 138 -12.74 -2.01 12.87
C LEU A 138 -12.99 -3.43 13.35
N LEU A 139 -12.86 -3.68 14.65
CA LEU A 139 -13.17 -4.97 15.29
C LEU A 139 -14.54 -4.93 15.97
N ASN A 140 -14.84 -3.85 16.68
CA ASN A 140 -16.10 -3.68 17.39
C ASN A 140 -16.74 -2.34 17.04
N ARG A 141 -17.80 -2.35 16.22
CA ARG A 141 -18.46 -1.11 15.77
C ARG A 141 -19.01 -0.24 16.91
N ALA A 142 -19.19 -0.77 18.13
CA ALA A 142 -19.62 0.00 19.28
C ALA A 142 -18.62 1.10 19.68
N THR A 143 -17.34 0.97 19.30
CA THR A 143 -16.25 1.90 19.66
C THR A 143 -16.00 2.95 18.57
N VAL A 144 -17.00 3.27 17.73
CA VAL A 144 -16.83 4.19 16.58
C VAL A 144 -16.60 5.64 17.01
N ASP A 145 -17.08 5.99 18.19
CA ASP A 145 -16.95 7.34 18.77
C ASP A 145 -15.70 7.47 19.65
N ASP A 146 -14.98 6.37 19.89
CA ASP A 146 -13.74 6.36 20.65
C ASP A 146 -12.62 6.98 19.82
N SER A 147 -11.68 7.65 20.49
CA SER A 147 -10.47 8.15 19.82
C SER A 147 -9.59 6.96 19.37
N SER A 148 -8.77 7.21 18.37
CA SER A 148 -7.71 6.29 17.98
C SER A 148 -6.45 7.08 17.67
N ALA A 149 -5.29 6.46 17.91
CA ALA A 149 -3.99 7.07 17.69
C ALA A 149 -3.85 7.77 16.33
N LYS A 150 -4.42 7.16 15.28
CA LYS A 150 -4.34 7.69 13.92
C LYS A 150 -5.31 8.83 13.66
N LEU A 151 -6.53 8.77 14.19
CA LEU A 151 -7.48 9.87 14.05
C LEU A 151 -7.02 11.11 14.82
N ASP A 152 -6.44 10.92 16.00
CA ASP A 152 -5.96 11.99 16.85
C ASP A 152 -4.80 12.76 16.21
N VAL A 153 -4.05 12.11 15.33
CA VAL A 153 -3.05 12.76 14.47
C VAL A 153 -3.70 13.31 13.20
N LEU A 154 -4.45 12.49 12.47
CA LEU A 154 -4.97 12.83 11.14
C LEU A 154 -5.91 14.05 11.15
N ILE A 155 -6.88 14.09 12.07
CA ILE A 155 -7.95 15.09 12.03
C ILE A 155 -7.40 16.50 12.31
N PRO A 156 -6.58 16.74 13.35
CA PRO A 156 -5.96 18.06 13.55
C PRO A 156 -5.11 18.51 12.36
N HIS A 157 -4.33 17.60 11.76
CA HIS A 157 -3.56 17.91 10.55
C HIS A 157 -4.46 18.30 9.38
N ILE A 158 -5.57 17.59 9.16
CA ILE A 158 -6.54 17.96 8.10
C ILE A 158 -7.14 19.34 8.38
N GLU A 159 -7.51 19.64 9.63
CA GLU A 159 -8.08 20.94 10.01
C GLU A 159 -7.11 22.10 9.73
N GLU A 160 -5.82 21.94 10.06
CA GLU A 160 -4.77 22.92 9.78
C GLU A 160 -4.58 23.12 8.27
N LEU A 161 -4.46 22.02 7.50
CA LEU A 161 -4.27 22.08 6.06
C LEU A 161 -5.42 22.77 5.33
N ILE A 162 -6.66 22.56 5.77
CA ILE A 162 -7.83 23.24 5.19
C ILE A 162 -7.77 24.74 5.45
N GLN A 163 -7.34 25.18 6.65
CA GLN A 163 -7.18 26.61 6.96
C GLN A 163 -6.13 27.27 6.06
N GLU A 164 -5.07 26.54 5.72
CA GLU A 164 -4.00 26.96 4.82
C GLU A 164 -4.35 26.80 3.32
N LYS A 165 -5.58 26.33 3.01
CA LYS A 165 -6.06 26.07 1.64
C LYS A 165 -5.23 25.03 0.89
N HIS A 166 -4.77 24.01 1.61
CA HIS A 166 -4.19 22.80 1.04
C HIS A 166 -5.29 21.76 0.80
N LYS A 167 -5.05 20.86 -0.16
CA LYS A 167 -5.96 19.75 -0.48
C LYS A 167 -5.30 18.42 -0.18
N THR A 168 -6.06 17.55 0.45
CA THR A 168 -5.54 16.34 1.09
C THR A 168 -6.17 15.08 0.53
N LEU A 169 -5.34 14.12 0.13
CA LEU A 169 -5.77 12.75 -0.15
C LEU A 169 -5.55 11.88 1.08
N VAL A 170 -6.53 11.05 1.41
CA VAL A 170 -6.42 10.08 2.50
C VAL A 170 -6.70 8.69 1.96
N PHE A 171 -5.69 7.83 2.06
CA PHE A 171 -5.74 6.47 1.56
C PHE A 171 -5.82 5.45 2.70
N SER A 172 -6.63 4.43 2.50
CA SER A 172 -6.69 3.27 3.40
C SER A 172 -7.07 2.01 2.61
N GLN A 173 -6.58 0.85 3.02
CA GLN A 173 -7.05 -0.41 2.48
C GLN A 173 -8.43 -0.83 3.03
N PHE A 174 -8.80 -0.31 4.20
CA PHE A 174 -10.02 -0.65 4.90
C PHE A 174 -11.09 0.40 4.61
N THR A 175 -12.09 0.06 3.80
CA THR A 175 -13.22 0.97 3.53
C THR A 175 -14.00 1.33 4.79
N SER A 176 -13.99 0.45 5.79
CA SER A 176 -14.50 0.72 7.13
C SER A 176 -13.68 1.77 7.88
N MET A 177 -12.35 1.82 7.71
CA MET A 177 -11.52 2.88 8.27
C MET A 177 -11.85 4.23 7.63
N LEU A 178 -11.99 4.25 6.30
CA LEU A 178 -12.45 5.47 5.62
C LEU A 178 -13.85 5.89 6.10
N SER A 179 -14.73 4.94 6.44
CA SER A 179 -16.05 5.26 6.98
C SER A 179 -15.97 5.90 8.37
N ILE A 180 -15.01 5.49 9.18
CA ILE A 180 -14.73 6.11 10.48
C ILE A 180 -14.18 7.53 10.28
N VAL A 181 -13.25 7.72 9.34
CA VAL A 181 -12.75 9.07 9.00
C VAL A 181 -13.90 9.96 8.51
N ARG A 182 -14.80 9.46 7.67
CA ARG A 182 -16.00 10.20 7.24
C ARG A 182 -16.83 10.69 8.42
N HIS A 183 -17.13 9.81 9.37
CA HIS A 183 -17.88 10.18 10.58
C HIS A 183 -17.18 11.29 11.38
N ALA A 184 -15.85 11.22 11.51
CA ALA A 184 -15.07 12.26 12.16
C ALA A 184 -15.11 13.61 11.39
N LEU A 185 -14.99 13.58 10.06
CA LEU A 185 -15.10 14.77 9.21
C LEU A 185 -16.51 15.37 9.24
N ASP A 186 -17.55 14.54 9.20
CA ASP A 186 -18.95 14.95 9.28
C ASP A 186 -19.25 15.69 10.60
N LYS A 187 -18.75 15.17 11.73
CA LYS A 187 -18.85 15.83 13.05
C LYS A 187 -18.19 17.21 13.09
N LYS A 188 -17.12 17.40 12.31
CA LYS A 188 -16.40 18.68 12.19
C LYS A 188 -16.96 19.59 11.09
N GLY A 189 -17.95 19.13 10.32
CA GLY A 189 -18.50 19.89 9.19
C GLY A 189 -17.53 20.05 8.02
N ILE A 190 -16.53 19.17 7.89
CA ILE A 190 -15.53 19.23 6.83
C ILE A 190 -16.11 18.61 5.56
N VAL A 191 -16.05 19.33 4.44
CA VAL A 191 -16.49 18.83 3.13
C VAL A 191 -15.41 17.94 2.52
N TYR A 192 -15.81 16.75 2.10
CA TYR A 192 -14.92 15.77 1.49
C TYR A 192 -15.57 15.02 0.33
N GLU A 193 -14.72 14.39 -0.48
CA GLU A 193 -15.12 13.38 -1.46
C GLU A 193 -14.69 11.97 -1.02
N TYR A 194 -15.37 10.96 -1.56
CA TYR A 194 -15.11 9.56 -1.23
C TYR A 194 -15.06 8.70 -2.50
N LEU A 195 -14.10 7.78 -2.60
CA LEU A 195 -14.01 6.85 -3.71
C LEU A 195 -13.55 5.46 -3.26
N ASP A 196 -14.33 4.46 -3.65
CA ASP A 196 -14.02 3.05 -3.46
C ASP A 196 -14.30 2.21 -4.71
N GLY A 197 -14.27 0.89 -4.56
CA GLY A 197 -14.51 -0.05 -5.65
C GLY A 197 -15.94 0.01 -6.21
N GLN A 198 -16.92 0.43 -5.39
CA GLN A 198 -18.34 0.44 -5.72
C GLN A 198 -18.80 1.78 -6.31
N THR A 199 -17.97 2.81 -6.20
CA THR A 199 -18.25 4.16 -6.71
C THR A 199 -18.41 4.15 -8.24
N ARG A 200 -19.57 4.61 -8.73
CA ARG A 200 -19.90 4.71 -10.16
C ARG A 200 -19.47 6.05 -10.76
N ASP A 201 -19.76 7.15 -10.07
CA ASP A 201 -19.62 8.52 -10.58
C ASP A 201 -18.22 9.11 -10.32
N ARG A 202 -17.20 8.30 -10.64
CA ARG A 202 -15.81 8.58 -10.26
C ARG A 202 -15.28 9.89 -10.84
N LYS A 203 -15.62 10.19 -12.10
CA LYS A 203 -15.17 11.40 -12.79
C LYS A 203 -15.71 12.65 -12.11
N GLU A 204 -16.99 12.66 -11.79
CA GLU A 204 -17.66 13.80 -11.15
C GLU A 204 -17.06 14.09 -9.77
N ARG A 205 -16.80 13.06 -8.96
CA ARG A 205 -16.13 13.23 -7.65
C ARG A 205 -14.70 13.76 -7.78
N VAL A 206 -13.95 13.27 -8.75
CA VAL A 206 -12.60 13.74 -9.05
C VAL A 206 -12.61 15.18 -9.54
N GLU A 207 -13.57 15.54 -10.39
CA GLU A 207 -13.74 16.90 -10.89
C GLU A 207 -14.11 17.84 -9.76
N ARG A 208 -15.11 17.49 -8.94
CA ARG A 208 -15.50 18.27 -7.76
C ARG A 208 -14.33 18.48 -6.81
N PHE A 209 -13.57 17.44 -6.46
CA PHE A 209 -12.38 17.59 -5.63
C PHE A 209 -11.33 18.52 -6.25
N GLN A 210 -11.15 18.51 -7.57
CA GLN A 210 -10.16 19.37 -8.23
C GLN A 210 -10.62 20.83 -8.35
N THR A 211 -11.92 21.09 -8.56
CA THR A 211 -12.44 22.43 -8.86
C THR A 211 -13.08 23.14 -7.68
N ASP A 212 -13.63 22.42 -6.70
CA ASP A 212 -14.32 22.99 -5.54
C ASP A 212 -13.31 23.28 -4.42
N ASP A 213 -13.10 24.56 -4.10
CA ASP A 213 -12.19 25.00 -3.04
C ASP A 213 -12.69 24.62 -1.64
N GLN A 214 -13.99 24.37 -1.46
CA GLN A 214 -14.53 23.89 -0.19
C GLN A 214 -14.25 22.40 0.03
N CYS A 215 -14.05 21.64 -1.04
CA CYS A 215 -13.73 20.22 -0.98
C CYS A 215 -12.23 20.00 -0.70
N GLY A 216 -11.84 20.17 0.57
CA GLY A 216 -10.44 20.07 1.00
C GLY A 216 -9.90 18.64 1.11
N VAL A 217 -10.76 17.62 1.19
CA VAL A 217 -10.34 16.24 1.48
C VAL A 217 -10.92 15.24 0.49
N PHE A 218 -10.12 14.26 0.07
CA PHE A 218 -10.57 13.12 -0.73
C PHE A 218 -10.13 11.80 -0.10
N LEU A 219 -11.11 11.03 0.36
CA LEU A 219 -10.95 9.69 0.93
C LEU A 219 -10.98 8.62 -0.17
N ILE A 220 -9.92 7.84 -0.33
CA ILE A 220 -9.78 6.88 -1.42
C ILE A 220 -9.34 5.51 -0.90
N SER A 221 -10.02 4.44 -1.30
CA SER A 221 -9.54 3.09 -0.98
C SER A 221 -8.31 2.74 -1.82
N LEU A 222 -7.26 2.19 -1.20
CA LEU A 222 -6.02 1.80 -1.89
C LEU A 222 -6.31 0.83 -3.05
N LYS A 223 -7.30 -0.06 -2.88
CA LYS A 223 -7.73 -1.01 -3.92
C LYS A 223 -8.43 -0.32 -5.10
N ALA A 224 -9.20 0.74 -4.84
CA ALA A 224 -9.86 1.51 -5.90
C ALA A 224 -8.90 2.50 -6.59
N GLY A 225 -7.76 2.76 -5.96
CA GLY A 225 -6.69 3.60 -6.45
C GLY A 225 -6.05 3.12 -7.76
N GLY A 226 -6.15 1.85 -8.16
CA GLY A 226 -5.46 1.29 -9.34
C GLY A 226 -5.81 1.90 -10.72
N LEU A 227 -6.81 2.77 -10.83
CA LEU A 227 -7.46 3.15 -12.10
C LEU A 227 -6.95 4.44 -12.78
N GLY A 228 -5.74 4.91 -12.46
CA GLY A 228 -5.10 6.03 -13.18
C GLY A 228 -5.72 7.43 -12.97
N LEU A 229 -6.41 7.69 -11.85
CA LEU A 229 -6.99 9.01 -11.51
C LEU A 229 -5.93 10.13 -11.46
N ASN A 230 -6.26 11.31 -11.98
CA ASN A 230 -5.41 12.50 -11.87
C ASN A 230 -5.92 13.38 -10.72
N LEU A 231 -5.10 13.61 -9.70
CA LEU A 231 -5.47 14.31 -8.47
C LEU A 231 -4.45 15.41 -8.14
N THR A 232 -4.00 16.15 -9.16
CA THR A 232 -2.95 17.17 -9.06
C THR A 232 -3.34 18.38 -8.21
N ALA A 233 -4.63 18.55 -7.90
CA ALA A 233 -5.07 19.58 -6.96
C ALA A 233 -4.60 19.30 -5.52
N ALA A 234 -4.30 18.05 -5.18
CA ALA A 234 -3.81 17.67 -3.86
C ALA A 234 -2.29 17.78 -3.77
N ASP A 235 -1.82 18.38 -2.69
CA ASP A 235 -0.41 18.49 -2.33
C ASP A 235 -0.07 17.74 -1.05
N TYR A 236 -1.07 17.27 -0.31
CA TYR A 236 -0.90 16.43 0.88
C TYR A 236 -1.52 15.04 0.65
N VAL A 237 -0.80 14.00 1.05
CA VAL A 237 -1.23 12.60 0.94
C VAL A 237 -1.00 11.89 2.27
N PHE A 238 -2.05 11.39 2.90
CA PHE A 238 -1.96 10.53 4.07
C PHE A 238 -2.25 9.07 3.69
N ILE A 239 -1.39 8.15 4.08
CA ILE A 239 -1.61 6.71 4.02
C ILE A 239 -1.88 6.24 5.44
N LEU A 240 -3.12 5.88 5.71
CA LEU A 240 -3.57 5.52 7.06
C LEU A 240 -3.04 4.17 7.50
N ASP A 241 -2.77 3.25 6.59
CA ASP A 241 -2.35 1.90 6.93
C ASP A 241 -1.31 1.38 5.94
N PRO A 242 -0.16 0.88 6.42
CA PRO A 242 0.90 0.39 5.54
C PRO A 242 0.41 -0.83 4.77
N TRP A 243 0.66 -0.88 3.48
CA TRP A 243 0.31 -1.99 2.60
C TRP A 243 1.52 -2.92 2.43
N TRP A 244 1.28 -4.23 2.28
CA TRP A 244 2.35 -5.22 2.14
C TRP A 244 3.25 -5.02 0.91
N ASN A 245 2.75 -4.33 -0.12
CA ASN A 245 3.47 -4.01 -1.34
C ASN A 245 3.71 -2.48 -1.43
N PRO A 246 4.94 -2.00 -1.21
CA PRO A 246 5.26 -0.56 -1.28
C PRO A 246 4.88 0.09 -2.62
N ALA A 247 4.84 -0.68 -3.70
CA ALA A 247 4.53 -0.19 -5.02
C ALA A 247 3.09 0.35 -5.14
N VAL A 248 2.15 -0.22 -4.38
CA VAL A 248 0.75 0.24 -4.32
C VAL A 248 0.66 1.61 -3.67
N GLU A 249 1.43 1.83 -2.60
CA GLU A 249 1.51 3.14 -1.94
C GLU A 249 2.18 4.18 -2.83
N THR A 250 3.30 3.84 -3.46
CA THR A 250 3.96 4.73 -4.42
C THR A 250 3.00 5.14 -5.54
N GLN A 251 2.21 4.19 -6.05
CA GLN A 251 1.21 4.46 -7.08
C GLN A 251 0.08 5.39 -6.59
N ALA A 252 -0.28 5.31 -5.30
CA ALA A 252 -1.27 6.20 -4.68
C ALA A 252 -0.73 7.63 -4.55
N ILE A 253 0.50 7.80 -4.05
CA ILE A 253 1.16 9.10 -3.94
C ILE A 253 1.37 9.72 -5.34
N ASP A 254 1.73 8.89 -6.32
CA ASP A 254 1.89 9.28 -7.72
C ASP A 254 0.58 9.72 -8.41
N ARG A 255 -0.55 9.79 -7.71
CA ARG A 255 -1.79 10.42 -8.21
C ARG A 255 -1.84 11.91 -7.97
N ALA A 256 -1.24 12.37 -6.89
CA ALA A 256 -1.00 13.78 -6.61
C ALA A 256 0.26 14.29 -7.31
N HIS A 257 1.33 13.48 -7.30
CA HIS A 257 2.60 13.82 -7.97
C HIS A 257 2.55 13.47 -9.47
N ARG A 258 1.77 14.22 -10.25
CA ARG A 258 1.62 14.02 -11.71
C ARG A 258 1.93 15.30 -12.49
N VAL A 259 2.18 15.15 -13.79
CA VAL A 259 2.30 16.30 -14.70
C VAL A 259 1.05 17.17 -14.58
N GLY A 260 1.24 18.47 -14.33
CA GLY A 260 0.18 19.40 -13.95
C GLY A 260 0.17 19.75 -12.46
N GLN A 261 0.93 19.05 -11.63
CA GLN A 261 1.21 19.45 -10.25
C GLN A 261 2.16 20.65 -10.23
N THR A 262 1.79 21.69 -9.50
CA THR A 262 2.57 22.94 -9.36
C THR A 262 3.14 23.13 -7.95
N ARG A 263 2.66 22.36 -6.97
CA ARG A 263 3.08 22.43 -5.56
C ARG A 263 3.87 21.20 -5.16
N GLN A 264 4.77 21.38 -4.20
CA GLN A 264 5.49 20.27 -3.58
C GLN A 264 4.50 19.27 -2.96
N VAL A 265 4.71 17.98 -3.18
CA VAL A 265 3.81 16.94 -2.67
C VAL A 265 4.40 16.34 -1.40
N PHE A 266 3.63 16.39 -0.31
CA PHE A 266 3.96 15.78 0.97
C PHE A 266 3.17 14.49 1.15
N ALA A 267 3.86 13.38 1.37
CA ALA A 267 3.26 12.09 1.63
C ALA A 267 3.61 11.59 3.03
N TYR A 268 2.60 11.39 3.87
CA TYR A 268 2.71 10.95 5.25
C TYR A 268 2.18 9.53 5.39
N ARG A 269 2.99 8.64 5.95
CA ARG A 269 2.57 7.30 6.37
C ARG A 269 2.31 7.30 7.87
N LEU A 270 1.08 6.99 8.27
CA LEU A 270 0.72 6.87 9.68
C LEU A 270 0.95 5.45 10.16
N ILE A 271 1.88 5.29 11.10
CA ILE A 271 2.26 3.99 11.68
C ILE A 271 2.05 4.03 13.18
N CYS A 272 1.26 3.11 13.73
CA CYS A 272 1.14 3.00 15.18
C CYS A 272 2.39 2.34 15.78
N LYS A 273 3.04 3.00 16.76
CA LYS A 273 4.21 2.47 17.47
C LYS A 273 3.86 1.20 18.26
N ASN A 274 4.85 0.34 18.48
CA ASN A 274 4.69 -0.90 19.27
C ASN A 274 3.59 -1.82 18.73
N THR A 275 3.36 -1.79 17.42
CA THR A 275 2.36 -2.62 16.76
C THR A 275 2.93 -3.39 15.58
N VAL A 276 2.11 -4.29 15.05
CA VAL A 276 2.39 -5.05 13.84
C VAL A 276 2.69 -4.14 12.64
N GLU A 277 2.20 -2.90 12.61
CA GLU A 277 2.46 -1.97 11.51
C GLU A 277 3.91 -1.50 11.46
N GLU A 278 4.48 -1.18 12.63
CA GLU A 278 5.89 -0.84 12.78
C GLU A 278 6.76 -2.02 12.35
N LYS A 279 6.42 -3.24 12.80
CA LYS A 279 7.11 -4.48 12.44
C LYS A 279 7.00 -4.82 10.94
N ILE A 280 5.85 -4.56 10.33
CA ILE A 280 5.69 -4.70 8.87
C ILE A 280 6.64 -3.73 8.15
N THR A 281 6.76 -2.50 8.63
CA THR A 281 7.63 -1.48 8.02
C THR A 281 9.10 -1.83 8.18
N GLU A 282 9.51 -2.30 9.36
CA GLU A 282 10.86 -2.83 9.61
C GLU A 282 11.18 -4.00 8.65
N LEU A 283 10.26 -4.95 8.49
CA LEU A 283 10.42 -6.08 7.57
C LEU A 283 10.47 -5.64 6.10
N GLN A 284 9.69 -4.63 5.71
CA GLN A 284 9.74 -4.06 4.36
C GLN A 284 11.11 -3.44 4.09
N GLN A 285 11.63 -2.66 5.04
CA GLN A 285 12.91 -2.01 4.90
C GLN A 285 14.05 -3.03 4.82
N ALA A 286 14.08 -4.02 5.72
CA ALA A 286 15.08 -5.09 5.70
C ALA A 286 15.05 -5.88 4.38
N LYS A 287 13.85 -6.25 3.89
CA LYS A 287 13.71 -6.96 2.61
C LYS A 287 14.07 -6.09 1.41
N ARG A 288 13.82 -4.77 1.47
CA ARG A 288 14.20 -3.83 0.43
C ARG A 288 15.71 -3.65 0.35
N GLU A 289 16.41 -3.52 1.48
CA GLU A 289 17.87 -3.45 1.51
C GLU A 289 18.53 -4.72 0.92
N LEU A 290 17.97 -5.89 1.24
CA LEU A 290 18.35 -7.16 0.64
C LEU A 290 18.04 -7.23 -0.87
N ALA A 291 16.89 -6.69 -1.30
CA ALA A 291 16.48 -6.66 -2.71
C ALA A 291 17.19 -5.57 -3.54
N ASP A 292 17.64 -4.49 -2.93
CA ASP A 292 18.46 -3.46 -3.59
C ASP A 292 19.92 -3.95 -3.72
N ALA A 293 20.41 -4.74 -2.76
CA ALA A 293 21.68 -5.47 -2.88
C ALA A 293 21.63 -6.58 -3.94
N ILE A 294 20.45 -7.12 -4.22
CA ILE A 294 20.20 -8.14 -5.23
C ILE A 294 19.03 -7.67 -6.11
N LEU A 295 19.30 -6.71 -7.00
CA LEU A 295 18.42 -6.13 -8.04
C LEU A 295 16.92 -6.51 -8.01
N GLU A 296 16.10 -5.52 -7.63
CA GLU A 296 14.65 -5.33 -7.86
C GLU A 296 13.78 -6.61 -7.74
N GLN A 297 13.48 -7.02 -6.51
CA GLN A 297 12.34 -7.91 -6.24
C GLN A 297 11.33 -7.25 -5.31
N ASN A 298 10.18 -6.89 -5.88
CA ASN A 298 8.96 -6.65 -5.11
C ASN A 298 8.29 -8.00 -4.85
N ASN A 299 8.81 -8.78 -3.91
CA ASN A 299 8.08 -9.95 -3.43
C ASN A 299 7.11 -9.52 -2.32
N SER A 300 5.85 -9.93 -2.44
CA SER A 300 4.88 -9.78 -1.34
C SER A 300 5.44 -10.49 -0.10
N ILE A 301 5.62 -9.75 1.00
CA ILE A 301 6.18 -10.27 2.27
C ILE A 301 5.48 -11.57 2.72
N MET A 302 4.19 -11.67 2.38
CA MET A 302 3.30 -12.77 2.71
C MET A 302 3.60 -14.10 2.00
N GLN A 303 4.37 -14.10 0.91
CA GLN A 303 4.70 -15.33 0.16
C GLN A 303 5.94 -16.06 0.70
N GLY A 304 6.78 -15.39 1.48
CA GLY A 304 8.00 -15.96 2.06
C GLY A 304 8.15 -15.66 3.55
N LEU A 305 7.04 -15.68 4.30
CA LEU A 305 7.04 -15.41 5.74
C LEU A 305 7.66 -16.61 6.47
N THR A 306 8.68 -16.35 7.29
CA THR A 306 9.32 -17.38 8.12
C THR A 306 8.72 -17.44 9.52
N THR A 307 9.04 -18.49 10.29
CA THR A 307 8.64 -18.57 11.71
C THR A 307 9.24 -17.42 12.53
N ASP A 308 10.44 -16.97 12.19
CA ASP A 308 11.08 -15.85 12.88
C ASP A 308 10.45 -14.50 12.51
N ASP A 309 10.06 -14.32 11.23
CA ASP A 309 9.25 -13.16 10.82
C ASP A 309 7.93 -13.12 11.60
N LEU A 310 7.30 -14.28 11.81
CA LEU A 310 6.05 -14.36 12.58
C LEU A 310 6.27 -13.99 14.05
N ARG A 311 7.37 -14.45 14.67
CA ARG A 311 7.70 -14.07 16.06
C ARG A 311 7.94 -12.58 16.18
N LEU A 312 8.63 -11.96 15.21
CA LEU A 312 8.84 -10.51 15.17
C LEU A 312 7.52 -9.74 14.98
N LEU A 313 6.61 -10.22 14.14
CA LEU A 313 5.31 -9.57 13.92
C LEU A 313 4.38 -9.65 15.13
N LEU A 314 4.58 -10.63 16.01
CA LEU A 314 3.77 -10.87 17.21
C LEU A 314 4.48 -10.49 18.51
N SER A 315 5.68 -9.88 18.44
CA SER A 315 6.41 -9.39 19.61
C SER A 315 5.84 -8.07 20.11
#